data_AF-A0A3G8X3N2-F1
#
_entry.id   AF-A0A3G8X3N2-F1
#
_cell.length_a   1.000
_cell.length_b   1.000
_cell.length_c   1.000
_cell.angle_alpha   90.00
_cell.angle_beta   90.00
_cell.angle_gamma   90.00
#
_symmetry.space_group_name_H-M   'P 1'
#
loop_
_entity.id
_entity.type
_entity.pdbx_description
1 polymer ?
#
loop_
_entity_poly.entity_id
_entity_poly.type
_entity_poly.pdbx_seq_one_letter_code
_entity_poly.pdbx_strand_id
1 'polypeptide(L)'
;MDLKEQLEDVRFTHPIRTRVTAKTYKRLEQVLQNSNCRSMGEVTRKILSREKILMLNRDVSMNGPMEELTLIRKELKSIGININQQTRHFHTAENESQRAFYFMRTTELYKNVGQKVDHLLALVAKLSLKWLRGS
;
A
#
# COMPACT_ATOMS: atom_id res chain seq x y z
N MET A 1 12.75 -37.33 30.71
CA MET A 1 13.45 -36.62 29.61
C MET A 1 14.16 -35.45 30.26
N ASP A 2 15.49 -35.49 30.26
CA ASP A 2 16.33 -34.51 30.94
C ASP A 2 16.22 -33.14 30.27
N LEU A 3 16.22 -32.07 31.06
CA LEU A 3 16.20 -30.67 30.59
C LEU A 3 17.32 -30.34 29.58
N LYS A 4 18.42 -31.09 29.58
CA LYS A 4 19.51 -30.98 28.59
C LYS A 4 19.07 -31.38 27.18
N GLU A 5 18.27 -32.43 27.05
CA GLU A 5 17.86 -33.00 25.77
C GLU A 5 16.90 -32.05 25.02
N GLN A 6 16.06 -31.33 25.77
CA GLN A 6 15.17 -30.29 25.22
C GLN A 6 15.91 -29.02 24.76
N LEU A 7 17.04 -28.68 25.40
CA LEU A 7 17.86 -27.51 25.03
C LEU A 7 18.72 -27.77 23.78
N GLU A 8 19.08 -29.03 23.53
CA GLU A 8 19.80 -29.42 22.32
C GLU A 8 18.93 -29.30 21.07
N ASP A 9 17.64 -29.59 21.16
CA ASP A 9 16.71 -29.53 20.03
C ASP A 9 16.42 -28.10 19.57
N VAL A 10 16.61 -27.10 20.45
CA VAL A 10 16.39 -25.67 20.15
C VAL A 10 17.66 -25.01 19.58
N ARG A 11 18.85 -25.57 19.82
CA ARG A 11 20.13 -24.96 19.41
C ARG A 11 20.67 -25.59 18.13
N PHE A 12 21.10 -24.74 17.20
CA PHE A 12 21.76 -25.18 15.96
C PHE A 12 23.20 -25.63 16.24
N THR A 13 23.36 -26.86 16.73
CA THR A 13 24.62 -27.45 17.18
C THR A 13 25.41 -28.15 16.07
N HIS A 14 24.74 -28.66 15.04
CA HIS A 14 25.37 -29.50 14.01
C HIS A 14 25.45 -28.79 12.64
N PRO A 15 26.65 -28.51 12.09
CA PRO A 15 26.81 -27.89 10.78
C PRO A 15 26.62 -28.92 9.65
N ILE A 16 25.75 -28.60 8.69
CA ILE A 16 25.58 -29.37 7.46
C ILE A 16 26.19 -28.58 6.29
N ARG A 17 27.15 -29.18 5.58
CA ARG A 17 27.78 -28.57 4.39
C ARG A 17 27.58 -29.49 3.19
N THR A 18 26.79 -29.04 2.23
CA THR A 18 26.48 -29.82 1.01
C THR A 18 26.61 -28.94 -0.22
N ARG A 19 27.18 -29.48 -1.29
CA ARG A 19 27.22 -28.82 -2.60
C ARG A 19 25.92 -29.07 -3.34
N VAL A 20 25.36 -28.03 -3.96
CA VAL A 20 24.15 -28.11 -4.77
C VAL A 20 24.42 -27.63 -6.18
N THR A 21 23.64 -28.10 -7.14
CA THR A 21 23.70 -27.62 -8.52
C THR A 21 23.32 -26.14 -8.60
N ALA A 22 23.86 -25.42 -9.59
CA ALA A 22 23.55 -24.00 -9.84
C ALA A 22 22.05 -23.73 -9.97
N LYS A 23 21.28 -24.63 -10.60
CA LYS A 23 19.81 -24.54 -10.70
C LYS A 23 19.15 -24.51 -9.32
N THR A 24 19.59 -25.39 -8.43
CA THR A 24 19.07 -25.49 -7.06
C THR A 24 19.47 -24.26 -6.24
N TYR A 25 20.70 -23.78 -6.40
CA TYR A 25 21.16 -22.56 -5.74
C TYR A 25 20.31 -21.34 -6.14
N LYS A 26 20.07 -21.13 -7.44
CA LYS A 26 19.18 -20.05 -7.93
C LYS A 26 17.76 -20.17 -7.38
N ARG A 27 17.22 -21.40 -7.27
CA ARG A 27 15.90 -21.61 -6.67
C ARG A 27 15.87 -21.18 -5.19
N LEU A 28 16.91 -21.50 -4.42
CA LEU A 28 17.00 -21.10 -3.02
C LEU A 28 17.18 -19.58 -2.87
N GLU A 29 17.92 -18.95 -3.79
CA GLU A 29 18.08 -17.50 -3.84
C GLU A 29 16.76 -16.78 -4.12
N GLN A 30 15.94 -17.30 -5.05
CA GLN A 30 14.59 -16.79 -5.29
C GLN A 30 13.69 -16.92 -4.06
N VAL A 31 13.79 -18.03 -3.33
CA VAL A 31 13.04 -18.21 -2.07
C VAL A 31 13.53 -17.21 -1.02
N LEU A 32 14.84 -16.98 -0.91
CA LEU A 32 15.40 -16.00 0.03
C LEU A 32 14.87 -14.59 -0.26
N GLN A 33 14.87 -14.17 -1.53
CA GLN A 33 14.39 -12.83 -1.93
C GLN A 33 12.90 -12.62 -1.67
N ASN A 34 12.09 -13.68 -1.82
CA ASN A 34 10.64 -13.60 -1.74
C ASN A 34 10.08 -14.14 -0.43
N SER A 35 10.90 -14.34 0.61
CA SER A 35 10.43 -14.86 1.90
C SER A 35 10.89 -14.01 3.08
N ASN A 36 10.34 -14.27 4.26
CA ASN A 36 10.77 -13.67 5.52
C ASN A 36 12.09 -14.26 6.06
N CYS A 37 12.89 -14.94 5.24
CA CYS A 37 14.17 -15.51 5.67
C CYS A 37 15.29 -14.47 5.51
N ARG A 38 16.21 -14.41 6.47
CA ARG A 38 17.33 -13.43 6.47
C ARG A 38 18.61 -13.98 5.87
N SER A 39 18.72 -15.29 5.71
CA SER A 39 19.92 -15.94 5.17
C SER A 39 19.62 -17.23 4.43
N MET A 40 20.54 -17.62 3.55
CA MET A 40 20.49 -18.91 2.84
C MET A 40 20.47 -20.10 3.79
N GLY A 41 21.17 -20.00 4.92
CA GLY A 41 21.18 -21.01 5.97
C GLY A 41 19.81 -21.17 6.63
N GLU A 42 19.09 -20.07 6.83
CA GLU A 42 17.72 -20.09 7.36
C GLU A 42 16.74 -20.74 6.37
N VAL A 43 16.79 -20.36 5.08
CA VAL A 43 15.97 -20.98 4.03
C VAL A 43 16.22 -22.48 3.97
N THR A 44 17.49 -22.88 3.91
CA THR A 44 17.87 -24.29 3.81
C THR A 44 17.41 -25.07 5.04
N ARG A 45 17.57 -24.50 6.23
CA ARG A 45 17.12 -25.12 7.48
C ARG A 45 15.61 -25.31 7.49
N LYS A 46 14.83 -24.28 7.14
CA LYS A 46 13.37 -24.39 7.07
C LYS A 46 12.91 -25.45 6.08
N ILE A 47 13.57 -25.56 4.92
CA ILE A 47 13.29 -26.61 3.94
C ILE A 47 13.61 -28.00 4.50
N LEU A 48 14.78 -28.18 5.15
CA LEU A 48 15.20 -29.45 5.73
C LEU A 48 14.30 -29.90 6.89
N SER A 49 13.91 -28.96 7.75
CA SER A 49 13.00 -29.19 8.88
C SER A 49 11.53 -29.25 8.47
N ARG A 50 11.21 -29.11 7.17
CA ARG A 50 9.83 -29.04 6.63
C ARG A 50 8.97 -27.96 7.30
N GLU A 51 9.61 -26.88 7.74
CA GLU A 51 8.94 -25.73 8.33
C GLU A 51 8.32 -24.85 7.24
N LYS A 52 7.24 -24.15 7.60
CA LYS A 52 6.56 -23.23 6.69
C LYS A 52 7.45 -22.02 6.41
N ILE A 53 7.70 -21.74 5.12
CA ILE A 53 8.34 -20.51 4.68
C ILE A 53 7.24 -19.53 4.28
N LEU A 54 7.14 -18.42 5.02
CA LEU A 54 6.24 -17.32 4.69
C LEU A 54 6.81 -16.57 3.48
N MET A 55 6.15 -16.73 2.34
CA MET A 55 6.47 -15.99 1.13
C MET A 55 5.89 -14.57 1.23
N LEU A 56 6.77 -13.58 1.17
CA LEU A 56 6.42 -12.17 1.14
C LEU A 56 6.06 -11.78 -0.31
N ASN A 57 4.86 -12.15 -0.74
CA ASN A 57 4.30 -11.60 -1.97
C ASN A 57 3.85 -10.16 -1.69
N ARG A 58 4.72 -9.19 -1.99
CA ARG A 58 4.32 -7.78 -2.03
C ARG A 58 3.56 -7.56 -3.34
N ASP A 59 2.24 -7.55 -3.26
CA ASP A 59 1.40 -7.25 -4.42
C ASP A 59 1.53 -5.77 -4.80
N VAL A 60 2.52 -5.49 -5.66
CA VAL A 60 2.83 -4.16 -6.18
C VAL A 60 1.70 -3.60 -7.07
N SER A 61 0.73 -4.44 -7.47
CA SER A 61 -0.36 -4.03 -8.37
C SER A 61 -1.31 -3.01 -7.74
N MET A 62 -1.32 -2.92 -6.41
CA MET A 62 -2.17 -2.03 -5.62
C MET A 62 -1.51 -0.69 -5.26
N ASN A 63 -0.19 -0.55 -5.45
CA ASN A 63 0.52 0.68 -5.08
C ASN A 63 0.14 1.87 -5.97
N GLY A 64 0.06 1.67 -7.30
CA GLY A 64 -0.27 2.74 -8.24
C GLY A 64 -1.63 3.39 -8.01
N PRO A 65 -2.74 2.62 -7.97
CA PRO A 65 -4.06 3.18 -7.69
C PRO A 65 -4.18 3.86 -6.31
N MET A 66 -3.45 3.38 -5.31
CA MET A 66 -3.44 3.97 -3.95
C MET A 66 -2.73 5.34 -3.93
N GLU A 67 -1.67 5.49 -4.74
CA GLU A 67 -0.98 6.75 -4.93
C GLU A 67 -1.88 7.79 -5.63
N GLU A 68 -2.58 7.40 -6.70
CA GLU A 68 -3.55 8.26 -7.40
C GLU A 68 -4.70 8.70 -6.48
N LEU A 69 -5.27 7.79 -5.68
CA LEU A 69 -6.29 8.15 -4.69
C LEU A 69 -5.76 9.14 -3.64
N THR A 70 -4.50 9.00 -3.23
CA THR A 70 -3.88 9.91 -2.26
C THR A 70 -3.74 11.32 -2.82
N LEU A 71 -3.39 11.46 -4.10
CA LEU A 71 -3.32 12.75 -4.80
C LEU A 71 -4.70 13.41 -4.89
N ILE A 72 -5.72 12.66 -5.33
CA ILE A 72 -7.08 13.20 -5.44
C ILE A 72 -7.63 13.62 -4.08
N ARG A 73 -7.36 12.84 -3.02
CA ARG A 73 -7.76 13.22 -1.65
C ARG A 73 -7.15 14.55 -1.22
N LYS A 74 -5.88 14.81 -1.55
CA LYS A 74 -5.21 16.08 -1.24
C LYS A 74 -5.87 17.24 -1.98
N GLU A 75 -6.18 17.05 -3.27
CA GLU A 75 -6.84 18.07 -4.09
C GLU A 75 -8.27 18.36 -3.62
N LEU A 76 -9.09 17.34 -3.32
CA LEU A 76 -10.44 17.54 -2.78
C LEU A 76 -10.39 18.30 -1.44
N LYS A 77 -9.42 18.00 -0.59
CA LYS A 77 -9.21 18.72 0.67
C LYS A 77 -8.88 20.19 0.44
N SER A 78 -8.01 20.53 -0.50
CA SER A 78 -7.67 21.93 -0.79
C SER A 78 -8.87 22.69 -1.37
N ILE A 79 -9.66 22.05 -2.23
CA ILE A 79 -10.88 22.66 -2.77
C ILE A 79 -11.91 22.90 -1.65
N GLY A 80 -12.11 21.93 -0.76
CA GLY A 80 -13.02 22.09 0.39
C GLY A 80 -12.62 23.25 1.31
N ILE A 81 -11.31 23.42 1.55
CA ILE A 81 -10.78 24.57 2.30
C ILE A 81 -11.08 25.88 1.56
N ASN A 82 -10.86 25.94 0.25
CA ASN A 82 -11.12 27.13 -0.56
C ASN A 82 -12.61 27.50 -0.57
N ILE A 83 -13.51 26.52 -0.75
CA ILE A 83 -14.96 26.74 -0.70
C ILE A 83 -15.34 27.30 0.67
N ASN A 84 -14.88 26.69 1.77
CA ASN A 84 -15.18 27.18 3.12
C ASN A 84 -14.70 28.62 3.32
N GLN A 85 -13.54 28.99 2.76
CA GLN A 85 -13.04 30.36 2.80
C GLN A 85 -13.91 31.33 2.00
N GLN A 86 -14.32 30.97 0.78
CA GLN A 86 -15.21 31.81 -0.03
C GLN A 86 -16.59 31.98 0.62
N THR A 87 -17.16 30.93 1.21
CA THR A 87 -18.43 30.99 1.96
C THR A 87 -18.33 31.94 3.15
N ARG A 88 -17.22 31.89 3.91
CA ARG A 88 -16.97 32.86 4.99
C ARG A 88 -16.91 34.29 4.47
N HIS A 89 -16.16 34.53 3.39
CA HIS A 89 -16.07 35.86 2.78
C HIS A 89 -17.42 36.37 2.25
N PHE A 90 -18.24 35.51 1.67
CA PHE A 90 -19.59 35.84 1.25
C PHE A 90 -20.47 36.28 2.42
N HIS A 91 -20.41 35.58 3.56
CA HIS A 91 -21.20 35.92 4.75
C HIS A 91 -20.74 37.20 5.44
N THR A 92 -19.46 37.56 5.34
CA THR A 92 -18.89 38.79 5.91
C THR A 92 -18.85 39.98 4.95
N ALA A 93 -19.31 39.82 3.70
CA ALA A 93 -19.27 40.88 2.70
C ALA A 93 -20.35 41.95 2.98
N GLU A 94 -19.93 43.20 3.10
CA GLU A 94 -20.77 44.33 3.50
C GLU A 94 -21.61 44.90 2.34
N ASN A 95 -21.22 44.65 1.09
CA ASN A 95 -21.80 45.21 -0.11
C ASN A 95 -22.16 44.15 -1.17
N GLU A 96 -23.16 44.47 -2.00
CA GLU A 96 -23.78 43.55 -2.96
C GLU A 96 -22.84 43.11 -4.09
N SER A 97 -21.95 43.99 -4.54
CA SER A 97 -20.92 43.69 -5.54
C SER A 97 -19.89 42.67 -5.05
N GLN A 98 -19.48 42.74 -3.78
CA GLN A 98 -18.58 41.75 -3.19
C GLN A 98 -19.25 40.38 -3.05
N ARG A 99 -20.53 40.34 -2.67
CA ARG A 99 -21.31 39.10 -2.61
C ARG A 99 -21.43 38.43 -3.98
N ALA A 100 -21.72 39.18 -5.04
CA ALA A 100 -21.77 38.65 -6.40
C ALA A 100 -20.41 38.09 -6.87
N PHE A 101 -19.30 38.75 -6.53
CA PHE A 101 -17.95 38.28 -6.84
C PHE A 101 -17.63 36.93 -6.17
N TYR A 102 -17.90 36.79 -4.87
CA TYR A 102 -17.66 35.53 -4.15
C TYR A 102 -18.60 34.41 -4.60
N PHE A 103 -19.84 34.73 -5.00
CA PHE A 103 -20.78 33.77 -5.55
C PHE A 103 -20.29 33.16 -6.89
N MET A 104 -19.81 34.00 -7.81
CA MET A 104 -19.26 33.56 -9.10
C MET A 104 -18.05 32.64 -8.90
N ARG A 105 -17.11 33.03 -8.03
CA ARG A 105 -15.94 32.19 -7.70
C ARG A 105 -16.32 30.85 -7.08
N THR A 106 -17.30 30.85 -6.19
CA THR A 106 -17.78 29.62 -5.54
C THR A 106 -18.39 28.66 -6.56
N THR A 107 -19.18 29.19 -7.50
CA THR A 107 -19.81 28.39 -8.57
C THR A 107 -18.77 27.73 -9.47
N GLU A 108 -17.69 28.44 -9.82
CA GLU A 108 -16.59 27.92 -10.63
C GLU A 108 -15.79 26.82 -9.90
N LEU A 109 -15.55 26.99 -8.60
CA LEU A 109 -14.94 25.97 -7.74
C LEU A 109 -15.81 24.70 -7.66
N TYR A 110 -17.12 24.84 -7.49
CA TYR A 110 -18.06 23.71 -7.47
C TYR A 110 -18.03 22.89 -8.77
N LYS A 111 -17.91 23.56 -9.93
CA LYS A 111 -17.82 22.88 -11.23
C LYS A 111 -16.55 22.03 -11.35
N ASN A 112 -15.42 22.53 -10.82
CA ASN A 112 -14.16 21.78 -10.74
C ASN A 112 -14.22 20.61 -9.75
N VAL A 113 -14.98 20.72 -8.65
CA VAL A 113 -15.20 19.60 -7.72
C VAL A 113 -15.89 18.43 -8.41
N GLY A 114 -16.96 18.69 -9.16
CA GLY A 114 -17.72 17.65 -9.88
C GLY A 114 -16.82 16.79 -10.76
N GLN A 115 -15.99 17.43 -11.59
CA GLN A 115 -15.05 16.73 -12.47
C GLN A 115 -14.04 15.85 -11.72
N LYS A 116 -13.55 16.31 -10.56
CA LYS A 116 -12.61 15.53 -9.74
C LYS A 116 -13.30 14.38 -8.98
N VAL A 117 -14.57 14.57 -8.57
CA VAL A 117 -15.38 13.49 -7.98
C VAL A 117 -15.66 12.40 -9.01
N ASP A 118 -15.97 12.76 -10.25
CA ASP A 118 -16.15 11.79 -11.34
C ASP A 118 -14.86 10.99 -11.59
N HIS A 119 -13.71 11.66 -11.57
CA HIS A 119 -12.41 11.01 -11.71
C HIS A 119 -12.09 10.05 -10.54
N LEU A 120 -12.43 10.44 -9.31
CA LEU A 120 -12.32 9.58 -8.13
C LEU A 120 -13.20 8.32 -8.26
N LEU A 121 -14.47 8.49 -8.66
CA LEU A 121 -15.41 7.38 -8.85
C LEU A 121 -14.91 6.38 -9.91
N ALA A 122 -14.32 6.88 -11.00
CA ALA A 122 -13.71 6.02 -12.02
C ALA A 122 -12.53 5.21 -11.48
N LEU A 123 -11.70 5.78 -10.60
CA LEU A 123 -10.59 5.07 -9.96
C LEU A 123 -11.05 4.05 -8.93
N VAL A 124 -12.07 4.39 -8.12
CA VAL A 124 -12.71 3.45 -7.20
C VAL A 124 -13.30 2.27 -7.96
N ALA A 125 -13.94 2.49 -9.11
CA ALA A 125 -14.45 1.43 -9.97
C ALA A 125 -13.32 0.51 -10.47
N LYS A 126 -12.20 1.08 -10.98
CA LYS A 126 -11.02 0.29 -11.41
C LYS A 126 -10.43 -0.53 -10.26
N LEU A 127 -10.37 0.04 -9.06
CA LEU A 127 -9.89 -0.63 -7.86
C LEU A 127 -10.82 -1.76 -7.42
N SER A 128 -12.13 -1.55 -7.44
CA SER A 128 -13.13 -2.57 -7.10
C SER A 128 -13.04 -3.78 -8.04
N LEU A 129 -12.77 -3.55 -9.34
CA LEU A 129 -12.56 -4.61 -10.32
C LEU A 129 -11.29 -5.42 -10.08
N LYS A 130 -10.20 -4.77 -9.63
CA LYS A 130 -8.97 -5.48 -9.23
C LYS A 130 -9.18 -6.29 -7.96
N TRP A 131 -9.90 -5.74 -6.98
CA TRP A 131 -10.19 -6.40 -5.72
C TRP A 131 -11.05 -7.66 -5.90
N LEU A 132 -12.07 -7.61 -6.76
CA LEU A 132 -12.93 -8.75 -7.12
C LEU A 132 -12.21 -9.87 -7.88
N ARG A 133 -11.07 -9.57 -8.53
CA ARG A 133 -10.28 -10.57 -9.27
C ARG A 133 -9.27 -11.32 -8.40
N GLY A 134 -9.07 -10.88 -7.15
CA GLY A 134 -8.17 -11.50 -6.17
C GLY A 134 -8.88 -12.25 -5.03
N SER A 135 -10.21 -12.36 -5.05
CA SER A 135 -11.01 -13.15 -4.11
C SER A 135 -11.37 -14.52 -4.65
#